data_AF-A0AAV0AXY7-F1
#
_entry.id   AF-A0AAV0AXY7-F1
#
_cell.length_a   1.000
_cell.length_b   1.000
_cell.length_c   1.000
_cell.angle_alpha   90.00
_cell.angle_beta   90.00
_cell.angle_gamma   90.00
#
_symmetry.space_group_name_H-M   'P 1'
#
loop_
_entity.id
_entity.type
_entity.pdbx_description
1 polymer ?
#
loop_
_entity_poly.entity_id
_entity_poly.type
_entity_poly.pdbx_seq_one_letter_code
_entity_poly.pdbx_strand_id
1 'polypeptide(L)'
;MTKRKNIVAKPKKSSRSTSDRTKKLTEAEVENETDSITAEEVKSEASLPSHPEEALPSIRSGSKNNQLSSKISARDKTTTNSNSNNDRSEALRILNDNQEYSKQLSNLLSSIQPAASLTSNHLSSLNQIRNDSDGIDADRRNKRIALLEEQIRNFKDELSQLRSALEVKDKFIEEFRDRRELEAERSLIKFKELTEPQFSDSNRLIKAQNEEILENRQTIKELLEKMDRIYTGEEANERRRLEEERRELLETNEQLRLGFEEQRQKRKTVEKDLKRVKALAEQEVRDHVNELENEQKTLKKMLETETTNSKALIAQLNQLRSTSTTNNVSSKAATKTATSSSTNHHQTTAGSSSLEGLLDEFRSKTELIGDLSGFEILSICKDVKGPIYDCVMTDISNHGFALSFKLQAHWDQTYSYFPSLDQSRDSMTIEALPEILRDFVRFQIEGRGLFFHQLFNALNPSS
;
A
#
# COMPACT_ATOMS: atom_id res chain seq x y z
N MET A 1 38.55 -29.76 -33.83
CA MET A 1 38.04 -29.02 -32.66
C MET A 1 36.75 -29.67 -32.20
N THR A 2 36.85 -30.76 -31.44
CA THR A 2 36.69 -30.87 -29.97
C THR A 2 35.30 -31.39 -29.61
N LYS A 3 35.18 -32.73 -29.62
CA LYS A 3 34.06 -33.49 -29.06
C LYS A 3 34.02 -33.28 -27.54
N ARG A 4 32.90 -32.83 -26.97
CA ARG A 4 32.64 -32.93 -25.53
C ARG A 4 31.54 -33.96 -25.28
N LYS A 5 31.97 -35.13 -24.79
CA LYS A 5 31.16 -36.07 -24.03
C LYS A 5 30.73 -35.38 -22.74
N ASN A 6 29.47 -35.53 -22.32
CA ASN A 6 29.12 -35.29 -20.93
C ASN A 6 28.35 -36.48 -20.36
N ILE A 7 28.73 -36.79 -19.14
CA ILE A 7 28.66 -38.09 -18.49
C ILE A 7 27.39 -38.17 -17.64
N VAL A 8 26.75 -39.34 -17.70
CA VAL A 8 25.64 -39.78 -16.86
C VAL A 8 26.13 -39.95 -15.42
N ALA A 9 25.44 -39.35 -14.45
CA ALA A 9 25.62 -39.64 -13.03
C ALA A 9 24.27 -39.69 -12.28
N LYS A 10 23.84 -40.91 -11.98
CA LYS A 10 23.04 -41.34 -10.82
C LYS A 10 23.82 -42.51 -10.20
N PRO A 11 23.57 -43.00 -8.97
CA PRO A 11 22.73 -42.52 -7.87
C PRO A 11 23.49 -42.50 -6.51
N LYS A 12 22.87 -42.01 -5.44
CA LYS A 12 23.21 -42.47 -4.07
C LYS A 12 21.96 -42.53 -3.18
N LYS A 13 21.52 -43.76 -2.92
CA LYS A 13 20.64 -44.13 -1.81
C LYS A 13 21.44 -43.97 -0.51
N SER A 14 20.85 -43.34 0.50
CA SER A 14 21.34 -43.37 1.88
C SER A 14 20.21 -43.88 2.77
N SER A 15 20.32 -45.16 3.09
CA SER A 15 19.65 -45.83 4.19
C SER A 15 20.21 -45.32 5.53
N ARG A 16 19.33 -44.93 6.47
CA ARG A 16 19.69 -44.95 7.89
C ARG A 16 18.52 -45.50 8.70
N SER A 17 18.74 -46.73 9.16
CA SER A 17 18.00 -47.42 10.21
C SER A 17 18.52 -46.98 11.59
N THR A 18 17.93 -47.61 12.63
CA THR A 18 18.19 -47.57 14.09
C THR A 18 17.32 -46.57 14.84
N SER A 19 16.64 -46.89 15.93
CA SER A 19 16.53 -48.12 16.72
C SER A 19 15.44 -47.91 17.77
N ASP A 20 14.86 -49.02 18.20
CA ASP A 20 14.10 -49.23 19.42
C ASP A 20 14.45 -48.32 20.62
N ARG A 21 13.42 -47.86 21.33
CA ARG A 21 13.47 -47.81 22.79
C ARG A 21 12.09 -48.01 23.41
N THR A 22 12.02 -49.07 24.20
CA THR A 22 10.95 -49.54 25.08
C THR A 22 10.79 -48.68 26.34
N LYS A 23 9.68 -48.95 27.06
CA LYS A 23 9.25 -48.53 28.43
C LYS A 23 8.29 -47.34 28.42
N LYS A 24 7.23 -47.27 29.24
CA LYS A 24 6.64 -48.14 30.27
C LYS A 24 5.21 -47.61 30.53
N LEU A 25 4.32 -48.46 31.00
CA LEU A 25 2.99 -48.13 31.51
C LEU A 25 2.99 -47.04 32.61
N THR A 26 1.95 -46.21 32.62
CA THR A 26 1.09 -45.96 33.79
C THR A 26 -0.32 -45.58 33.32
N GLU A 27 -1.28 -46.39 33.73
CA GLU A 27 -2.72 -46.16 33.68
C GLU A 27 -3.12 -45.05 34.67
N ALA A 28 -4.05 -44.17 34.28
CA ALA A 28 -4.99 -43.51 35.19
C ALA A 28 -6.14 -42.85 34.40
N GLU A 29 -7.34 -43.39 34.64
CA GLU A 29 -8.67 -42.75 34.74
C GLU A 29 -9.16 -41.80 33.63
N VAL A 30 -10.05 -42.35 32.81
CA VAL A 30 -11.04 -41.61 32.00
C VAL A 30 -12.38 -41.79 32.68
N GLU A 31 -12.86 -40.78 33.40
CA GLU A 31 -14.26 -40.73 33.84
C GLU A 31 -15.10 -39.94 32.83
N ASN A 32 -16.24 -40.55 32.50
CA ASN A 32 -17.27 -40.05 31.60
C ASN A 32 -18.22 -39.14 32.38
N GLU A 33 -18.46 -37.92 31.88
CA GLU A 33 -19.71 -37.20 32.13
C GLU A 33 -20.59 -37.27 30.89
N THR A 34 -21.70 -38.01 31.02
CA THR A 34 -22.81 -38.04 30.09
C THR A 34 -23.84 -37.02 30.54
N ASP A 35 -23.96 -35.89 29.84
CA ASP A 35 -25.11 -35.01 29.99
C ASP A 35 -26.14 -35.23 28.87
N SER A 36 -27.32 -35.57 29.38
CA SER A 36 -28.60 -35.68 28.72
C SER A 36 -29.01 -34.33 28.11
N ILE A 37 -29.22 -34.29 26.79
CA ILE A 37 -30.05 -33.25 26.17
C ILE A 37 -31.19 -33.95 25.43
N THR A 38 -32.38 -33.58 25.89
CA THR A 38 -33.71 -33.98 25.46
C THR A 38 -33.95 -33.72 23.97
N ALA A 39 -34.52 -34.72 23.31
CA ALA A 39 -35.14 -34.60 22.00
C ALA A 39 -36.41 -33.75 22.11
N GLU A 40 -36.49 -32.69 21.32
CA GLU A 40 -37.77 -32.07 20.97
C GLU A 40 -37.98 -32.17 19.45
N GLU A 41 -39.07 -32.84 19.14
CA GLU A 41 -39.58 -33.21 17.83
C GLU A 41 -40.41 -32.04 17.28
N VAL A 42 -39.97 -31.42 16.18
CA VAL A 42 -40.86 -30.62 15.32
C VAL A 42 -40.63 -30.97 13.86
N LYS A 43 -41.53 -31.81 13.37
CA LYS A 43 -41.89 -31.95 11.95
C LYS A 43 -42.54 -30.66 11.47
N SER A 44 -42.02 -30.08 10.40
CA SER A 44 -42.83 -29.34 9.43
C SER A 44 -42.12 -29.27 8.09
N GLU A 45 -42.68 -30.03 7.14
CA GLU A 45 -42.53 -29.87 5.70
C GLU A 45 -42.90 -28.44 5.28
N ALA A 46 -42.09 -27.84 4.40
CA ALA A 46 -42.59 -27.01 3.29
C ALA A 46 -41.43 -26.58 2.38
N SER A 47 -41.45 -27.11 1.16
CA SER A 47 -41.46 -26.32 -0.08
C SER A 47 -40.30 -25.37 -0.38
N LEU A 48 -39.54 -25.74 -1.41
CA LEU A 48 -38.78 -24.88 -2.33
C LEU A 48 -39.50 -23.55 -2.63
N PRO A 49 -38.73 -22.49 -2.90
CA PRO A 49 -38.77 -21.99 -4.28
C PRO A 49 -37.39 -21.73 -4.89
N SER A 50 -37.34 -22.08 -6.16
CA SER A 50 -36.33 -21.75 -7.16
C SER A 50 -36.36 -20.27 -7.59
N HIS A 51 -35.22 -19.82 -8.11
CA HIS A 51 -34.93 -18.63 -8.93
C HIS A 51 -34.44 -17.35 -8.21
N PRO A 52 -33.72 -16.44 -8.91
CA PRO A 52 -32.88 -16.61 -10.11
C PRO A 52 -31.47 -15.98 -9.99
N GLU A 53 -30.57 -16.53 -10.79
CA GLU A 53 -29.55 -15.85 -11.62
C GLU A 53 -29.55 -14.31 -11.56
N GLU A 54 -28.70 -13.73 -10.70
CA GLU A 54 -28.38 -12.30 -10.71
C GLU A 54 -27.10 -12.06 -11.53
N ALA A 55 -27.29 -11.29 -12.59
CA ALA A 55 -26.28 -10.88 -13.56
C ALA A 55 -25.20 -10.00 -12.91
N LEU A 56 -23.94 -10.31 -13.24
CA LEU A 56 -22.77 -9.49 -12.94
C LEU A 56 -22.91 -8.09 -13.58
N PRO A 57 -22.70 -6.99 -12.83
CA PRO A 57 -22.63 -5.67 -13.42
C PRO A 57 -21.30 -5.46 -14.14
N SER A 58 -21.42 -5.15 -15.43
CA SER A 58 -20.37 -4.63 -16.30
C SER A 58 -19.67 -3.42 -15.67
N ILE A 59 -18.38 -3.56 -15.37
CA ILE A 59 -17.53 -2.45 -14.94
C ILE A 59 -17.29 -1.55 -16.16
N ARG A 60 -18.07 -0.47 -16.21
CA ARG A 60 -17.96 0.64 -17.15
C ARG A 60 -16.83 1.56 -16.69
N SER A 61 -15.63 1.40 -17.24
CA SER A 61 -14.52 2.32 -17.03
C SER A 61 -14.72 3.59 -17.86
N GLY A 62 -15.06 4.69 -17.17
CA GLY A 62 -15.24 6.00 -17.80
C GLY A 62 -15.16 7.16 -16.80
N SER A 63 -13.96 7.73 -16.63
CA SER A 63 -13.67 9.14 -16.31
C SER A 63 -12.14 9.28 -16.34
N LYS A 64 -11.49 10.03 -17.25
CA LYS A 64 -11.53 11.48 -17.47
C LYS A 64 -11.49 12.29 -16.16
N ASN A 65 -10.29 12.62 -15.68
CA ASN A 65 -9.70 13.96 -15.87
C ASN A 65 -8.51 14.19 -14.93
N ASN A 66 -7.45 14.77 -15.52
CA ASN A 66 -6.62 15.88 -15.02
C ASN A 66 -6.14 15.87 -13.56
N GLN A 67 -4.82 15.92 -13.34
CA GLN A 67 -4.07 17.17 -13.09
C GLN A 67 -2.68 16.86 -12.50
N LEU A 68 -1.68 17.65 -12.93
CA LEU A 68 -0.40 17.95 -12.24
C LEU A 68 0.58 16.76 -12.14
N SER A 69 1.82 16.82 -12.62
CA SER A 69 2.81 17.87 -12.37
C SER A 69 3.97 17.80 -13.37
N SER A 70 4.09 18.79 -14.26
CA SER A 70 5.33 19.05 -14.98
C SER A 70 6.26 19.87 -14.09
N LYS A 71 7.24 19.20 -13.47
CA LYS A 71 8.44 19.86 -12.92
C LYS A 71 9.27 20.35 -14.11
N ILE A 72 9.06 21.59 -14.49
CA ILE A 72 9.95 22.36 -15.35
C ILE A 72 11.23 22.59 -14.55
N SER A 73 12.28 21.85 -14.89
CA SER A 73 13.63 22.10 -14.39
C SER A 73 14.19 23.35 -15.06
N ALA A 74 14.62 24.28 -14.23
CA ALA A 74 15.38 25.46 -14.61
C ALA A 74 16.77 25.10 -15.21
N ARG A 75 17.38 26.11 -15.85
CA ARG A 75 18.71 26.19 -16.51
C ARG A 75 18.67 25.93 -18.03
N ASP A 76 19.17 26.79 -18.92
CA ASP A 76 20.10 27.92 -18.79
C ASP A 76 19.64 29.10 -19.67
N LYS A 77 19.64 30.30 -19.08
CA LYS A 77 19.58 31.56 -19.84
C LYS A 77 20.98 31.86 -20.34
N THR A 78 21.32 31.42 -21.54
CA THR A 78 22.51 31.92 -22.24
C THR A 78 22.14 33.20 -22.98
N THR A 79 22.69 34.27 -22.44
CA THR A 79 22.77 35.63 -22.96
C THR A 79 23.43 35.65 -24.34
N THR A 80 22.68 35.99 -25.38
CA THR A 80 23.24 36.46 -26.67
C THR A 80 22.66 37.84 -26.97
N ASN A 81 23.09 38.82 -26.19
CA ASN A 81 22.85 40.24 -26.42
C ASN A 81 24.16 40.94 -26.78
N SER A 82 24.72 40.56 -27.93
CA SER A 82 25.97 41.15 -28.44
C SER A 82 25.99 41.06 -29.97
N ASN A 83 25.19 41.89 -30.63
CA ASN A 83 25.46 42.28 -32.04
C ASN A 83 24.73 43.55 -32.51
N SER A 84 23.82 44.15 -31.73
CA SER A 84 23.05 45.33 -32.16
C SER A 84 23.87 46.63 -32.31
N ASN A 85 25.13 46.66 -31.89
CA ASN A 85 25.97 47.86 -32.02
C ASN A 85 26.62 48.00 -33.39
N ASN A 86 26.83 46.90 -34.14
CA ASN A 86 27.40 46.99 -35.48
C ASN A 86 26.37 47.47 -36.52
N ASP A 87 25.13 46.96 -36.46
CA ASP A 87 24.05 47.35 -37.38
C ASP A 87 23.72 48.85 -37.28
N ARG A 88 23.82 49.41 -36.07
CA ARG A 88 23.58 50.84 -35.83
C ARG A 88 24.68 51.72 -36.42
N SER A 89 25.92 51.23 -36.50
CA SER A 89 27.04 51.98 -37.07
C SER A 89 27.01 52.02 -38.60
N GLU A 90 26.53 50.97 -39.25
CA GLU A 90 26.39 50.91 -40.71
C GLU A 90 25.20 51.76 -41.19
N ALA A 91 24.08 51.74 -40.47
CA ALA A 91 22.94 52.63 -40.73
C ALA A 91 23.30 54.12 -40.64
N LEU A 92 24.21 54.50 -39.73
CA LEU A 92 24.68 55.89 -39.59
C LEU A 92 25.62 56.31 -40.73
N ARG A 93 26.40 55.39 -41.31
CA ARG A 93 27.22 55.68 -42.50
C ARG A 93 26.34 55.94 -43.74
N ILE A 94 25.33 55.12 -43.96
CA ILE A 94 24.38 55.28 -45.08
C ILE A 94 23.63 56.62 -45.00
N LEU A 95 23.28 57.08 -43.78
CA LEU A 95 22.65 58.39 -43.58
C LEU A 95 23.59 59.55 -43.93
N ASN A 96 24.88 59.43 -43.61
CA ASN A 96 25.85 60.47 -43.87
C ASN A 96 26.19 60.60 -45.36
N ASP A 97 26.31 59.46 -46.06
CA ASP A 97 26.56 59.44 -47.51
C ASP A 97 25.38 60.04 -48.28
N ASN A 98 24.13 59.72 -47.89
CA ASN A 98 22.93 60.35 -48.47
C ASN A 98 22.90 61.88 -48.25
N GLN A 99 23.48 62.37 -47.15
CA GLN A 99 23.53 63.81 -46.85
C GLN A 99 24.55 64.54 -47.74
N GLU A 100 25.69 63.92 -48.07
CA GLU A 100 26.64 64.49 -49.03
C GLU A 100 26.09 64.54 -50.46
N TYR A 101 25.39 63.49 -50.90
CA TYR A 101 24.74 63.48 -52.22
C TYR A 101 23.64 64.53 -52.33
N SER A 102 22.85 64.74 -51.26
CA SER A 102 21.86 65.81 -51.21
C SER A 102 22.49 67.20 -51.37
N LYS A 103 23.67 67.43 -50.76
CA LYS A 103 24.43 68.69 -50.91
C LYS A 103 24.98 68.87 -52.32
N GLN A 104 25.46 67.81 -52.97
CA GLN A 104 25.93 67.88 -54.35
C GLN A 104 24.78 68.19 -55.31
N LEU A 105 23.62 67.56 -55.13
CA LEU A 105 22.40 67.86 -55.89
C LEU A 105 21.91 69.28 -55.67
N SER A 106 21.92 69.79 -54.42
CA SER A 106 21.52 71.17 -54.14
C SER A 106 22.48 72.18 -54.77
N ASN A 107 23.79 71.89 -54.79
CA ASN A 107 24.78 72.75 -55.41
C ASN A 107 24.62 72.78 -56.94
N LEU A 108 24.36 71.63 -57.58
CA LEU A 108 24.02 71.55 -59.01
C LEU A 108 22.72 72.30 -59.33
N LEU A 109 21.67 72.16 -58.49
CA LEU A 109 20.42 72.90 -58.66
C LEU A 109 20.62 74.41 -58.49
N SER A 110 21.47 74.84 -57.57
CA SER A 110 21.76 76.25 -57.32
C SER A 110 22.59 76.90 -58.45
N SER A 111 23.40 76.11 -59.17
CA SER A 111 24.10 76.54 -60.38
C SER A 111 23.15 76.76 -61.57
N ILE A 112 21.96 76.15 -61.53
CA ILE A 112 20.89 76.40 -62.49
C ILE A 112 20.05 77.55 -61.92
N GLN A 113 20.62 78.75 -61.90
CA GLN A 113 19.84 79.95 -61.62
C GLN A 113 18.66 80.04 -62.61
N PRO A 114 17.52 80.61 -62.18
CA PRO A 114 16.31 80.59 -62.99
C PRO A 114 16.53 81.40 -64.26
N ALA A 115 16.62 80.68 -65.39
CA ALA A 115 16.41 81.21 -66.74
C ALA A 115 15.08 81.98 -66.88
N ALA A 116 14.19 81.91 -65.87
CA ALA A 116 12.99 82.73 -65.74
C ALA A 116 13.27 84.25 -65.61
N SER A 117 14.50 84.68 -65.30
CA SER A 117 14.85 86.12 -65.24
C SER A 117 15.26 86.73 -66.59
N LEU A 118 15.51 85.92 -67.63
CA LEU A 118 15.94 86.40 -68.96
C LEU A 118 14.77 86.76 -69.89
N THR A 119 13.56 86.27 -69.63
CA THR A 119 12.39 86.55 -70.49
C THR A 119 11.85 87.97 -70.29
N SER A 120 11.97 88.56 -69.10
CA SER A 120 11.43 89.89 -68.78
C SER A 120 12.16 91.03 -69.52
N ASN A 121 13.47 90.91 -69.72
CA ASN A 121 14.27 91.98 -70.34
C ASN A 121 14.20 91.96 -71.88
N HIS A 122 14.05 90.79 -72.51
CA HIS A 122 13.97 90.67 -73.97
C HIS A 122 12.58 91.01 -74.56
N LEU A 123 11.49 90.74 -73.82
CA LEU A 123 10.13 91.12 -74.24
C LEU A 123 9.92 92.64 -74.27
N SER A 124 10.67 93.39 -73.45
CA SER A 124 10.63 94.85 -73.42
C SER A 124 11.25 95.49 -74.69
N SER A 125 12.33 94.90 -75.22
CA SER A 125 12.93 95.33 -76.50
C SER A 125 12.06 95.00 -77.72
N LEU A 126 11.31 93.89 -77.70
CA LEU A 126 10.39 93.52 -78.78
C LEU A 126 9.16 94.44 -78.88
N ASN A 127 8.71 95.03 -77.77
CA ASN A 127 7.60 95.98 -77.76
C ASN A 127 7.99 97.38 -78.29
N GLN A 128 9.25 97.80 -78.15
CA GLN A 128 9.75 99.07 -78.74
C GLN A 128 9.86 99.01 -80.27
N ILE A 129 9.91 97.81 -80.84
CA ILE A 129 10.12 97.52 -82.25
C ILE A 129 8.80 97.63 -83.05
N ARG A 130 7.62 97.60 -82.41
CA ARG A 130 6.31 97.56 -83.10
C ARG A 130 5.75 98.92 -83.56
N ASN A 131 6.30 100.05 -83.10
CA ASN A 131 5.66 101.37 -83.26
C ASN A 131 6.19 102.26 -84.41
N ASP A 132 7.15 101.78 -85.21
CA ASP A 132 7.66 102.54 -86.36
C ASP A 132 7.19 101.90 -87.68
N SER A 133 5.94 102.14 -88.05
CA SER A 133 5.44 101.96 -89.42
C SER A 133 5.12 103.32 -90.01
N ASP A 134 6.08 103.89 -90.74
CA ASP A 134 5.89 104.44 -92.08
C ASP A 134 7.09 105.30 -92.49
N GLY A 135 7.80 104.88 -93.55
CA GLY A 135 8.75 105.72 -94.28
C GLY A 135 10.21 105.72 -93.83
N ILE A 136 10.88 104.56 -93.78
CA ILE A 136 12.31 104.48 -93.39
C ILE A 136 13.17 103.66 -94.39
N ASP A 137 14.35 104.23 -94.71
CA ASP A 137 15.48 103.68 -95.47
C ASP A 137 15.66 102.16 -95.34
N ALA A 138 15.90 101.51 -96.49
CA ALA A 138 16.21 100.07 -96.58
C ALA A 138 17.36 99.64 -95.64
N ASP A 139 18.29 100.54 -95.35
CA ASP A 139 19.44 100.31 -94.50
C ASP A 139 19.09 100.09 -93.01
N ARG A 140 18.08 100.80 -92.49
CA ARG A 140 17.60 100.56 -91.10
C ARG A 140 16.81 99.27 -90.98
N ARG A 141 16.07 98.87 -92.03
CA ARG A 141 15.39 97.57 -92.09
C ARG A 141 16.40 96.42 -92.10
N ASN A 142 17.47 96.54 -92.89
CA ASN A 142 18.53 95.53 -92.93
C ASN A 142 19.27 95.39 -91.59
N LYS A 143 19.59 96.50 -90.91
CA LYS A 143 20.17 96.44 -89.55
C LYS A 143 19.26 95.76 -88.53
N ARG A 144 17.95 95.99 -88.62
CA ARG A 144 16.94 95.37 -87.75
C ARG A 144 16.76 93.88 -88.03
N ILE A 145 16.80 93.48 -89.30
CA ILE A 145 16.80 92.07 -89.70
C ILE A 145 18.05 91.39 -89.15
N ALA A 146 19.24 91.97 -89.31
CA ALA A 146 20.48 91.42 -88.78
C ALA A 146 20.45 91.24 -87.25
N LEU A 147 19.89 92.20 -86.51
CA LEU A 147 19.76 92.11 -85.05
C LEU A 147 18.77 91.02 -84.63
N LEU A 148 17.65 90.86 -85.35
CA LEU A 148 16.71 89.77 -85.13
C LEU A 148 17.32 88.40 -85.49
N GLU A 149 18.11 88.31 -86.55
CA GLU A 149 18.84 87.09 -86.94
C GLU A 149 19.87 86.69 -85.88
N GLU A 150 20.58 87.67 -85.30
CA GLU A 150 21.51 87.45 -84.19
C GLU A 150 20.77 86.97 -82.93
N GLN A 151 19.62 87.58 -82.59
CA GLN A 151 18.78 87.11 -81.49
C GLN A 151 18.25 85.69 -81.72
N ILE A 152 17.80 85.37 -82.93
CA ILE A 152 17.36 84.01 -83.29
C ILE A 152 18.53 83.02 -83.16
N ARG A 153 19.74 83.41 -83.55
CA ARG A 153 20.94 82.58 -83.40
C ARG A 153 21.26 82.34 -81.92
N ASN A 154 21.23 83.38 -81.09
CA ASN A 154 21.44 83.26 -79.65
C ASN A 154 20.39 82.35 -79.00
N PHE A 155 19.10 82.52 -79.32
CA PHE A 155 18.06 81.63 -78.80
C PHE A 155 18.22 80.18 -79.28
N LYS A 156 18.68 79.98 -80.52
CA LYS A 156 18.96 78.64 -81.05
C LYS A 156 20.11 77.98 -80.31
N ASP A 157 21.17 78.73 -80.02
CA ASP A 157 22.33 78.25 -79.26
C ASP A 157 21.95 77.97 -77.80
N GLU A 158 21.17 78.84 -77.16
CA GLU A 158 20.61 78.61 -75.82
C GLU A 158 19.72 77.36 -75.77
N LEU A 159 18.82 77.18 -76.75
CA LEU A 159 17.99 75.97 -76.85
C LEU A 159 18.83 74.70 -77.06
N SER A 160 19.91 74.79 -77.83
CA SER A 160 20.87 73.69 -78.01
C SER A 160 21.57 73.34 -76.70
N GLN A 161 22.03 74.35 -75.95
CA GLN A 161 22.64 74.18 -74.63
C GLN A 161 21.64 73.59 -73.61
N LEU A 162 20.39 74.08 -73.57
CA LEU A 162 19.32 73.56 -72.73
C LEU A 162 18.99 72.09 -73.04
N ARG A 163 18.95 71.72 -74.32
CA ARG A 163 18.75 70.32 -74.74
C ARG A 163 19.90 69.42 -74.31
N SER A 164 21.15 69.86 -74.51
CA SER A 164 22.33 69.12 -74.07
C SER A 164 22.36 68.97 -72.54
N ALA A 165 22.01 70.02 -71.79
CA ALA A 165 21.93 69.99 -70.34
C ALA A 165 20.82 69.04 -69.85
N LEU A 166 19.66 69.01 -70.52
CA LEU A 166 18.59 68.04 -70.24
C LEU A 166 19.06 66.61 -70.49
N GLU A 167 19.74 66.34 -71.60
CA GLU A 167 20.26 65.00 -71.91
C GLU A 167 21.28 64.51 -70.86
N VAL A 168 22.17 65.40 -70.40
CA VAL A 168 23.12 65.08 -69.31
C VAL A 168 22.37 64.79 -68.00
N LYS A 169 21.32 65.57 -67.69
CA LYS A 169 20.49 65.34 -66.51
C LYS A 169 19.75 64.01 -66.57
N ASP A 170 19.19 63.64 -67.72
CA ASP A 170 18.48 62.38 -67.89
C ASP A 170 19.43 61.19 -67.74
N LYS A 171 20.64 61.24 -68.33
CA LYS A 171 21.70 60.24 -68.12
C LYS A 171 22.08 60.12 -66.64
N PHE A 172 22.23 61.24 -65.94
CA PHE A 172 22.53 61.23 -64.51
C PHE A 172 21.40 60.60 -63.68
N ILE A 173 20.14 60.83 -64.05
CA ILE A 173 18.98 60.21 -63.38
C ILE A 173 18.97 58.69 -63.62
N GLU A 174 19.28 58.22 -64.82
CA GLU A 174 19.40 56.80 -65.13
C GLU A 174 20.54 56.14 -64.34
N GLU A 175 21.74 56.72 -64.37
CA GLU A 175 22.88 56.22 -63.57
C GLU A 175 22.57 56.19 -62.06
N PHE A 176 21.82 57.17 -61.56
CA PHE A 176 21.40 57.20 -60.16
C PHE A 176 20.41 56.08 -59.83
N ARG A 177 19.49 55.76 -60.75
CA ARG A 177 18.57 54.63 -60.59
C ARG A 177 19.32 53.30 -60.58
N ASP A 178 20.21 53.09 -61.54
CA ASP A 178 21.01 51.86 -61.65
C ASP A 178 21.89 51.64 -60.40
N ARG A 179 22.52 52.72 -59.89
CA ARG A 179 23.30 52.64 -58.65
C ARG A 179 22.44 52.25 -57.45
N ARG A 180 21.23 52.82 -57.33
CA ARG A 180 20.32 52.48 -56.24
C ARG A 180 19.82 51.03 -56.33
N GLU A 181 19.52 50.55 -57.52
CA GLU A 181 19.11 49.16 -57.73
C GLU A 181 20.25 48.19 -57.37
N LEU A 182 21.45 48.46 -57.87
CA LEU A 182 22.63 47.65 -57.59
C LEU A 182 23.04 47.68 -56.10
N GLU A 183 22.85 48.81 -55.40
CA GLU A 183 23.07 48.90 -53.95
C GLU A 183 22.01 48.10 -53.16
N ALA A 184 20.75 48.12 -53.60
CA ALA A 184 19.69 47.31 -53.01
C ALA A 184 19.95 45.80 -53.20
N GLU A 185 20.37 45.38 -54.40
CA GLU A 185 20.76 43.99 -54.67
C GLU A 185 21.94 43.55 -53.82
N ARG A 186 22.99 44.37 -53.71
CA ARG A 186 24.15 44.08 -52.84
C ARG A 186 23.74 43.95 -51.37
N SER A 187 22.84 44.80 -50.91
CA SER A 187 22.33 44.74 -49.54
C SER A 187 21.51 43.47 -49.29
N LEU A 188 20.71 43.04 -50.27
CA LEU A 188 19.94 41.80 -50.20
C LEU A 188 20.86 40.57 -50.16
N ILE A 189 21.92 40.54 -50.99
CA ILE A 189 22.91 39.46 -50.99
C ILE A 189 23.61 39.36 -49.63
N LYS A 190 24.10 40.48 -49.09
CA LYS A 190 24.71 40.51 -47.75
C LYS A 190 23.77 39.99 -46.67
N PHE A 191 22.51 40.42 -46.70
CA PHE A 191 21.51 39.94 -45.73
C PHE A 191 21.27 38.43 -45.86
N LYS A 192 21.21 37.92 -47.09
CA LYS A 192 21.09 36.48 -47.36
C LYS A 192 22.32 35.71 -46.86
N GLU A 193 23.53 36.19 -47.14
CA GLU A 193 24.79 35.59 -46.66
C GLU A 193 24.90 35.58 -45.13
N LEU A 194 24.33 36.58 -44.45
CA LEU A 194 24.29 36.65 -42.99
C LEU A 194 23.23 35.72 -42.38
N THR A 195 22.07 35.59 -43.02
CA THR A 195 20.92 34.86 -42.46
C THR A 195 20.90 33.38 -42.80
N GLU A 196 21.29 32.97 -44.01
CA GLU A 196 21.36 31.55 -44.40
C GLU A 196 22.20 30.68 -43.45
N PRO A 197 23.42 31.05 -43.03
CA PRO A 197 24.19 30.23 -42.10
C PRO A 197 23.49 30.11 -40.75
N GLN A 198 22.90 31.19 -40.24
CA GLN A 198 22.15 31.19 -38.97
C GLN A 198 20.94 30.24 -39.03
N PHE A 199 20.18 30.27 -40.13
CA PHE A 199 19.08 29.32 -40.33
C PHE A 199 19.59 27.89 -40.49
N SER A 200 20.73 27.68 -41.16
CA SER A 200 21.32 26.36 -41.33
C SER A 200 21.77 25.75 -40.01
N ASP A 201 22.38 26.55 -39.12
CA ASP A 201 22.84 26.13 -37.80
C ASP A 201 21.65 25.88 -36.86
N SER A 202 20.65 26.77 -36.88
CA SER A 202 19.39 26.54 -36.15
C SER A 202 18.72 25.24 -36.59
N ASN A 203 18.69 24.94 -37.90
CA ASN A 203 18.12 23.69 -38.41
C ASN A 203 18.94 22.46 -38.00
N ARG A 204 20.27 22.55 -37.96
CA ARG A 204 21.13 21.48 -37.47
C ARG A 204 20.90 21.20 -35.99
N LEU A 205 20.79 22.26 -35.18
CA LEU A 205 20.49 22.14 -33.75
C LEU A 205 19.12 21.49 -33.52
N ILE A 206 18.09 21.93 -34.24
CA ILE A 206 16.75 21.33 -34.16
C ILE A 206 16.78 19.85 -34.55
N LYS A 207 17.53 19.47 -35.58
CA LYS A 207 17.69 18.06 -35.98
C LYS A 207 18.37 17.24 -34.88
N ALA A 208 19.49 17.73 -34.33
CA ALA A 208 20.21 17.05 -33.25
C ALA A 208 19.33 16.88 -31.99
N GLN A 209 18.58 17.91 -31.61
CA GLN A 209 17.63 17.82 -30.49
C GLN A 209 16.52 16.81 -30.74
N ASN A 210 16.00 16.73 -31.97
CA ASN A 210 14.96 15.75 -32.31
C ASN A 210 15.50 14.31 -32.30
N GLU A 211 16.75 14.09 -32.74
CA GLU A 211 17.42 12.79 -32.66
C GLU A 211 17.62 12.35 -31.21
N GLU A 212 18.11 13.25 -30.34
CA GLU A 212 18.26 12.99 -28.91
C GLU A 212 16.92 12.69 -28.21
N ILE A 213 15.86 13.43 -28.55
CA ILE A 213 14.50 13.16 -28.05
C ILE A 213 14.02 11.77 -28.49
N LEU A 214 14.37 11.33 -29.71
CA LEU A 214 13.98 10.03 -30.24
C LEU A 214 14.72 8.89 -29.54
N GLU A 215 16.03 9.04 -29.30
CA GLU A 215 16.82 8.09 -28.51
C GLU A 215 16.30 7.98 -27.08
N ASN A 216 16.02 9.12 -26.43
CA ASN A 216 15.43 9.14 -25.09
C ASN A 216 14.05 8.46 -25.04
N ARG A 217 13.21 8.63 -26.05
CA ARG A 217 11.92 7.91 -26.13
C ARG A 217 12.11 6.40 -26.26
N GLN A 218 13.11 5.96 -27.02
CA GLN A 218 13.40 4.55 -27.21
C GLN A 218 13.93 3.91 -25.91
N THR A 219 14.84 4.57 -25.19
CA THR A 219 15.35 4.07 -23.90
C THR A 219 14.25 3.97 -22.84
N ILE A 220 13.33 4.95 -22.77
CA ILE A 220 12.17 4.90 -21.88
C ILE A 220 11.28 3.71 -22.22
N LYS A 221 11.03 3.45 -23.50
CA LYS A 221 10.21 2.31 -23.95
C LYS A 221 10.84 0.96 -23.54
N GLU A 222 12.15 0.80 -23.70
CA GLU A 222 12.87 -0.41 -23.29
C GLU A 222 12.87 -0.60 -21.77
N LEU A 223 12.96 0.49 -21.00
CA LEU A 223 12.88 0.44 -19.54
C LEU A 223 11.49 0.02 -19.06
N LEU A 224 10.44 0.56 -19.67
CA LEU A 224 9.05 0.15 -19.39
C LEU A 224 8.84 -1.33 -19.67
N GLU A 225 9.32 -1.83 -20.81
CA GLU A 225 9.20 -3.26 -21.14
C GLU A 225 9.98 -4.16 -20.16
N LYS A 226 11.14 -3.71 -19.66
CA LYS A 226 11.88 -4.42 -18.60
C LYS A 226 11.10 -4.42 -17.29
N MET A 227 10.49 -3.29 -16.92
CA MET A 227 9.64 -3.20 -15.74
C MET A 227 8.46 -4.17 -15.84
N ASP A 228 7.74 -4.18 -16.96
CA ASP A 228 6.60 -5.08 -17.18
C ASP A 228 6.99 -6.56 -17.07
N ARG A 229 8.17 -6.94 -17.61
CA ARG A 229 8.70 -8.31 -17.47
C ARG A 229 9.03 -8.67 -16.01
N ILE A 230 9.54 -7.72 -15.23
CA ILE A 230 9.82 -7.94 -13.79
C ILE A 230 8.50 -8.11 -13.04
N TYR A 231 7.53 -7.19 -13.21
CA TYR A 231 6.24 -7.27 -12.53
C TYR A 231 5.48 -8.55 -12.87
N THR A 232 5.37 -8.90 -14.15
CA THR A 232 4.68 -10.14 -14.56
C THR A 232 5.41 -11.40 -14.12
N GLY A 233 6.75 -11.38 -14.09
CA GLY A 233 7.56 -12.50 -13.60
C GLY A 233 7.46 -12.69 -12.09
N GLU A 234 7.47 -11.60 -11.34
CA GLU A 234 7.31 -11.59 -9.87
C GLU A 234 5.91 -12.05 -9.47
N GLU A 235 4.87 -11.54 -10.14
CA GLU A 235 3.48 -11.98 -9.93
C GLU A 235 3.30 -13.49 -10.21
N ALA A 236 3.91 -14.01 -11.28
CA ALA A 236 3.85 -15.44 -11.60
C ALA A 236 4.59 -16.31 -10.57
N ASN A 237 5.69 -15.83 -10.01
CA ASN A 237 6.43 -16.53 -8.96
C ASN A 237 5.66 -16.52 -7.63
N GLU A 238 5.05 -15.39 -7.26
CA GLU A 238 4.23 -15.29 -6.05
C GLU A 238 3.00 -16.20 -6.15
N ARG A 239 2.35 -16.23 -7.31
CA ARG A 239 1.26 -17.18 -7.58
C ARG A 239 1.70 -18.63 -7.42
N ARG A 240 2.89 -19.00 -7.92
CA ARG A 240 3.44 -20.35 -7.76
C ARG A 240 3.68 -20.69 -6.28
N ARG A 241 4.24 -19.74 -5.52
CA ARG A 241 4.46 -19.90 -4.07
C ARG A 241 3.15 -20.12 -3.32
N LEU A 242 2.14 -19.31 -3.58
CA LEU A 242 0.81 -19.47 -2.97
C LEU A 242 0.14 -20.79 -3.35
N GLU A 243 0.33 -21.28 -4.58
CA GLU A 243 -0.15 -22.58 -5.02
C GLU A 243 0.59 -23.74 -4.31
N GLU A 244 1.88 -23.60 -4.01
CA GLU A 244 2.67 -24.56 -3.22
C GLU A 244 2.23 -24.56 -1.75
N GLU A 245 2.13 -23.41 -1.10
CA GLU A 245 1.65 -23.28 0.29
C GLU A 245 0.22 -23.84 0.44
N ARG A 246 -0.66 -23.58 -0.53
CA ARG A 246 -2.02 -24.16 -0.56
C ARG A 246 -1.98 -25.69 -0.65
N ARG A 247 -1.04 -26.26 -1.41
CA ARG A 247 -0.89 -27.71 -1.55
C ARG A 247 -0.43 -28.34 -0.23
N GLU A 248 0.55 -27.74 0.43
CA GLU A 248 1.05 -28.18 1.73
C GLU A 248 -0.05 -28.10 2.81
N LEU A 249 -0.86 -27.04 2.80
CA LEU A 249 -1.98 -26.91 3.73
C LEU A 249 -3.05 -27.99 3.49
N LEU A 250 -3.33 -28.34 2.23
CA LEU A 250 -4.24 -29.43 1.92
C LEU A 250 -3.70 -30.79 2.38
N GLU A 251 -2.40 -31.05 2.19
CA GLU A 251 -1.76 -32.29 2.62
C GLU A 251 -1.77 -32.43 4.15
N THR A 252 -1.42 -31.36 4.88
CA THR A 252 -1.46 -31.36 6.35
C THR A 252 -2.87 -31.52 6.90
N ASN A 253 -3.88 -30.90 6.27
CA ASN A 253 -5.29 -31.07 6.63
C ASN A 253 -5.75 -32.53 6.42
N GLU A 254 -5.33 -33.15 5.32
CA GLU A 254 -5.61 -34.56 5.05
C GLU A 254 -4.96 -35.48 6.11
N GLN A 255 -3.70 -35.23 6.48
CA GLN A 255 -3.02 -35.97 7.54
C GLN A 255 -3.73 -35.83 8.89
N LEU A 256 -4.16 -34.62 9.26
CA LEU A 256 -4.94 -34.39 10.47
C LEU A 256 -6.27 -35.14 10.45
N ARG A 257 -6.97 -35.13 9.31
CA ARG A 257 -8.23 -35.87 9.14
C ARG A 257 -8.03 -37.38 9.32
N LEU A 258 -6.96 -37.94 8.76
CA LEU A 258 -6.61 -39.34 8.95
C LEU A 258 -6.25 -39.64 10.42
N GLY A 259 -5.51 -38.75 11.09
CA GLY A 259 -5.18 -38.86 12.50
C GLY A 259 -6.41 -38.86 13.42
N PHE A 260 -7.40 -38.00 13.15
CA PHE A 260 -8.66 -37.98 13.89
C PHE A 260 -9.49 -39.25 13.67
N GLU A 261 -9.53 -39.77 12.45
CA GLU A 261 -10.22 -41.03 12.16
C GLU A 261 -9.55 -42.20 12.89
N GLU A 262 -8.21 -42.27 12.89
CA GLU A 262 -7.47 -43.29 13.65
C GLU A 262 -7.76 -43.22 15.16
N GLN A 263 -7.75 -42.01 15.74
CA GLN A 263 -8.12 -41.81 17.14
C GLN A 263 -9.56 -42.26 17.43
N ARG A 264 -10.50 -41.96 16.53
CA ARG A 264 -11.90 -42.38 16.66
C ARG A 264 -12.04 -43.89 16.64
N GLN A 265 -11.31 -44.58 15.76
CA GLN A 265 -11.28 -46.05 15.73
C GLN A 265 -10.68 -46.64 17.02
N LYS A 266 -9.59 -46.06 17.54
CA LYS A 266 -8.99 -46.47 18.82
C LYS A 266 -9.95 -46.28 20.00
N ARG A 267 -10.67 -45.16 20.07
CA ARG A 267 -11.70 -44.95 21.10
C ARG A 267 -12.81 -45.99 21.01
N LYS A 268 -13.25 -46.33 19.79
CA LYS A 268 -14.28 -47.35 19.56
C LYS A 268 -13.84 -48.76 19.96
N THR A 269 -12.55 -49.11 19.80
CA THR A 269 -12.04 -50.41 20.27
C THR A 269 -11.90 -50.45 21.78
N VAL A 270 -11.35 -49.39 22.39
CA VAL A 270 -11.23 -49.28 23.86
C VAL A 270 -12.60 -49.32 24.52
N GLU A 271 -13.60 -48.64 23.97
CA GLU A 271 -14.98 -48.66 24.49
C GLU A 271 -15.59 -50.08 24.44
N LYS A 272 -15.34 -50.84 23.37
CA LYS A 272 -15.79 -52.24 23.26
C LYS A 272 -15.11 -53.13 24.30
N ASP A 273 -13.81 -52.96 24.51
CA ASP A 273 -13.07 -53.75 25.49
C ASP A 273 -13.46 -53.38 26.92
N LEU A 274 -13.68 -52.10 27.21
CA LEU A 274 -14.20 -51.64 28.51
C LEU A 274 -15.59 -52.22 28.78
N LYS A 275 -16.48 -52.25 27.78
CA LYS A 275 -17.79 -52.91 27.91
C LYS A 275 -17.65 -54.41 28.20
N ARG A 276 -16.69 -55.09 27.59
CA ARG A 276 -16.42 -56.52 27.87
C ARG A 276 -15.88 -56.74 29.27
N VAL A 277 -14.88 -55.95 29.69
CA VAL A 277 -14.30 -56.03 31.04
C VAL A 277 -15.35 -55.74 32.10
N LYS A 278 -16.19 -54.71 31.89
CA LYS A 278 -17.31 -54.41 32.79
C LYS A 278 -18.30 -55.56 32.90
N ALA A 279 -18.68 -56.18 31.77
CA ALA A 279 -19.58 -57.33 31.78
C ALA A 279 -18.98 -58.54 32.52
N LEU A 280 -17.68 -58.79 32.38
CA LEU A 280 -16.97 -59.85 33.10
C LEU A 280 -16.89 -59.56 34.61
N ALA A 281 -16.57 -58.33 35.00
CA ALA A 281 -16.53 -57.92 36.41
C ALA A 281 -17.93 -57.99 37.06
N GLU A 282 -18.98 -57.56 36.36
CA GLU A 282 -20.36 -57.71 36.84
C GLU A 282 -20.77 -59.18 37.00
N GLN A 283 -20.29 -60.07 36.12
CA GLN A 283 -20.53 -61.50 36.23
C GLN A 283 -19.79 -62.10 37.45
N GLU A 284 -18.51 -61.78 37.63
CA GLU A 284 -17.71 -62.25 38.77
C GLU A 284 -18.29 -61.79 40.11
N VAL A 285 -18.73 -60.53 40.21
CA VAL A 285 -19.42 -60.01 41.40
C VAL A 285 -20.72 -60.78 41.66
N ARG A 286 -21.51 -61.08 40.63
CA ARG A 286 -22.74 -61.89 40.80
C ARG A 286 -22.43 -63.30 41.26
N ASP A 287 -21.40 -63.93 40.71
CA ASP A 287 -20.98 -65.28 41.11
C ASP A 287 -20.52 -65.31 42.57
N HIS A 288 -19.75 -64.33 43.03
CA HIS A 288 -19.37 -64.18 44.44
C HIS A 288 -20.55 -63.91 45.37
N VAL A 289 -21.52 -63.07 44.97
CA VAL A 289 -22.74 -62.85 45.77
C VAL A 289 -23.51 -64.16 45.92
N ASN A 290 -23.66 -64.94 44.84
CA ASN A 290 -24.32 -66.24 44.87
C ASN A 290 -23.59 -67.25 45.77
N GLU A 291 -22.26 -67.26 45.75
CA GLU A 291 -21.42 -68.10 46.61
C GLU A 291 -21.61 -67.74 48.09
N LEU A 292 -21.52 -66.45 48.45
CA LEU A 292 -21.75 -65.95 49.80
C LEU A 292 -23.17 -66.24 50.30
N GLU A 293 -24.18 -66.13 49.44
CA GLU A 293 -25.56 -66.51 49.79
C GLU A 293 -25.70 -68.01 50.09
N ASN A 294 -24.99 -68.85 49.33
CA ASN A 294 -24.98 -70.29 49.56
C ASN A 294 -24.27 -70.64 50.87
N GLU A 295 -23.13 -70.02 51.17
CA GLU A 295 -22.44 -70.14 52.46
C GLU A 295 -23.31 -69.66 53.63
N GLN A 296 -24.02 -68.55 53.45
CA GLN A 296 -24.93 -68.06 54.48
C GLN A 296 -26.06 -69.07 54.74
N LYS A 297 -26.60 -69.69 53.69
CA LYS A 297 -27.62 -70.76 53.82
C LYS A 297 -27.07 -71.99 54.52
N THR A 298 -25.83 -72.42 54.23
CA THR A 298 -25.22 -73.59 54.89
C THR A 298 -24.92 -73.29 56.37
N LEU A 299 -24.35 -72.12 56.69
CA LEU A 299 -24.10 -71.69 58.06
C LEU A 299 -25.39 -71.56 58.88
N LYS A 300 -26.47 -71.02 58.29
CA LYS A 300 -27.79 -70.99 58.95
C LYS A 300 -28.30 -72.38 59.29
N LYS A 301 -28.19 -73.34 58.36
CA LYS A 301 -28.56 -74.75 58.60
C LYS A 301 -27.71 -75.37 59.71
N MET A 302 -26.38 -75.15 59.69
CA MET A 302 -25.48 -75.64 60.73
C MET A 302 -25.82 -75.05 62.11
N LEU A 303 -26.11 -73.75 62.17
CA LEU A 303 -26.54 -73.08 63.40
C LEU A 303 -27.87 -73.65 63.92
N GLU A 304 -28.83 -73.94 63.04
CA GLU A 304 -30.10 -74.57 63.40
C GLU A 304 -29.90 -76.00 63.94
N THR A 305 -29.02 -76.80 63.31
CA THR A 305 -28.67 -78.13 63.81
C THR A 305 -27.93 -78.08 65.16
N GLU A 306 -27.04 -77.10 65.36
CA GLU A 306 -26.29 -76.98 66.62
C GLU A 306 -27.16 -76.46 67.76
N THR A 307 -28.06 -75.52 67.47
CA THR A 307 -29.03 -75.02 68.45
C THR A 307 -30.04 -76.09 68.86
N THR A 308 -30.48 -76.94 67.95
CA THR A 308 -31.34 -78.09 68.27
C THR A 308 -30.58 -79.14 69.10
N ASN A 309 -29.33 -79.45 68.74
CA ASN A 309 -28.46 -80.33 69.52
C ASN A 309 -28.20 -79.79 70.95
N SER A 310 -27.87 -78.50 71.06
CA SER A 310 -27.68 -77.82 72.35
C SER A 310 -28.95 -77.86 73.21
N LYS A 311 -30.13 -77.64 72.62
CA LYS A 311 -31.42 -77.78 73.34
C LYS A 311 -31.62 -79.21 73.85
N ALA A 312 -31.28 -80.23 73.05
CA ALA A 312 -31.36 -81.62 73.48
C ALA A 312 -30.40 -81.93 74.64
N LEU A 313 -29.16 -81.45 74.57
CA LEU A 313 -28.18 -81.58 75.66
C LEU A 313 -28.62 -80.85 76.94
N ILE A 314 -29.13 -79.62 76.83
CA ILE A 314 -29.67 -78.86 77.98
C ILE A 314 -30.85 -79.61 78.60
N ALA A 315 -31.74 -80.19 77.80
CA ALA A 315 -32.85 -81.00 78.31
C ALA A 315 -32.33 -82.23 79.09
N GLN A 316 -31.34 -82.95 78.55
CA GLN A 316 -30.69 -84.06 79.25
C GLN A 316 -30.00 -83.61 80.55
N LEU A 317 -29.30 -82.48 80.54
CA LEU A 317 -28.63 -81.90 81.70
C LEU A 317 -29.64 -81.49 82.79
N ASN A 318 -30.76 -80.89 82.39
CA ASN A 318 -31.83 -80.52 83.32
C ASN A 318 -32.52 -81.76 83.90
N GLN A 319 -32.65 -82.84 83.13
CA GLN A 319 -33.13 -84.12 83.63
C GLN A 319 -32.16 -84.73 84.66
N LEU A 320 -30.84 -84.69 84.39
CA LEU A 320 -29.78 -85.10 85.31
C LEU A 320 -29.67 -84.21 86.57
N ARG A 321 -29.92 -82.91 86.44
CA ARG A 321 -30.02 -82.00 87.58
C ARG A 321 -31.27 -82.26 88.38
N SER A 322 -32.41 -82.52 87.76
CA SER A 322 -33.65 -82.88 88.46
C SER A 322 -33.51 -84.18 89.25
N THR A 323 -32.63 -85.10 88.83
CA THR A 323 -32.25 -86.29 89.63
C THR A 323 -31.13 -86.03 90.65
N SER A 324 -30.26 -85.02 90.45
CA SER A 324 -29.19 -84.67 91.40
C SER A 324 -29.56 -83.62 92.46
N THR A 325 -30.68 -82.89 92.31
CA THR A 325 -31.08 -81.79 93.22
C THR A 325 -31.86 -82.28 94.45
N THR A 326 -31.78 -83.57 94.80
CA THR A 326 -32.04 -84.06 96.17
C THR A 326 -30.83 -83.85 97.08
N ASN A 327 -29.65 -83.46 96.57
CA ASN A 327 -28.47 -83.20 97.40
C ASN A 327 -27.74 -81.91 97.00
N ASN A 328 -27.64 -81.00 97.99
CA ASN A 328 -26.70 -79.89 98.12
C ASN A 328 -26.97 -78.52 97.46
N VAL A 329 -27.51 -77.68 98.34
CA VAL A 329 -27.40 -76.25 98.64
C VAL A 329 -26.08 -75.51 98.28
N SER A 330 -26.24 -74.23 97.88
CA SER A 330 -25.32 -73.05 97.98
C SER A 330 -24.14 -73.00 96.97
N SER A 331 -23.74 -71.89 96.31
CA SER A 331 -23.65 -70.48 96.69
C SER A 331 -23.34 -69.56 95.48
N LYS A 332 -23.92 -68.34 95.51
CA LYS A 332 -23.36 -66.98 95.23
C LYS A 332 -22.37 -66.68 94.07
N ALA A 333 -22.81 -65.70 93.25
CA ALA A 333 -22.25 -64.35 93.03
C ALA A 333 -21.28 -64.06 91.85
N ALA A 334 -21.71 -63.07 91.04
CA ALA A 334 -20.98 -61.91 90.45
C ALA A 334 -19.86 -62.20 89.41
N THR A 335 -19.55 -61.42 88.37
CA THR A 335 -19.79 -60.01 87.94
C THR A 335 -19.28 -59.87 86.48
N LYS A 336 -19.86 -58.97 85.66
CA LYS A 336 -19.25 -58.00 84.69
C LYS A 336 -18.01 -58.45 83.85
N THR A 337 -17.87 -58.20 82.54
CA THR A 337 -18.04 -56.94 81.78
C THR A 337 -17.86 -57.23 80.28
N ALA A 338 -18.62 -56.49 79.46
CA ALA A 338 -18.42 -56.33 78.03
C ALA A 338 -17.32 -55.29 77.73
N THR A 339 -16.61 -55.45 76.61
CA THR A 339 -16.03 -54.31 75.88
C THR A 339 -15.80 -54.66 74.41
N SER A 340 -16.59 -53.99 73.58
CA SER A 340 -16.57 -53.84 72.13
C SER A 340 -15.66 -52.68 71.69
N SER A 341 -15.51 -52.51 70.37
CA SER A 341 -14.90 -51.40 69.58
C SER A 341 -13.39 -51.54 69.36
N SER A 342 -12.89 -51.96 68.19
CA SER A 342 -13.06 -51.51 66.79
C SER A 342 -12.53 -50.11 66.53
N THR A 343 -11.28 -50.09 66.09
CA THR A 343 -10.48 -49.04 65.45
C THR A 343 -11.29 -48.16 64.49
N ASN A 344 -11.49 -46.89 64.86
CA ASN A 344 -11.94 -45.84 63.94
C ASN A 344 -10.76 -45.35 63.09
N HIS A 345 -10.74 -45.79 61.83
CA HIS A 345 -9.93 -45.24 60.76
C HIS A 345 -10.79 -44.19 60.03
N HIS A 346 -10.51 -42.91 60.24
CA HIS A 346 -11.13 -41.81 59.48
C HIS A 346 -10.01 -41.01 58.81
N GLN A 347 -9.52 -41.52 57.68
CA GLN A 347 -8.83 -40.74 56.65
C GLN A 347 -9.83 -40.56 55.52
N THR A 348 -10.46 -39.39 55.46
CA THR A 348 -11.25 -38.95 54.30
C THR A 348 -11.14 -37.45 54.22
N THR A 349 -10.37 -36.95 53.26
CA THR A 349 -10.61 -35.74 52.44
C THR A 349 -9.33 -35.44 51.64
N ALA A 350 -9.05 -36.29 50.65
CA ALA A 350 -8.11 -36.01 49.57
C ALA A 350 -8.91 -36.11 48.27
N GLY A 351 -9.51 -35.01 47.84
CA GLY A 351 -10.38 -34.99 46.67
C GLY A 351 -10.60 -33.62 46.01
N SER A 352 -9.97 -32.55 46.49
CA SER A 352 -10.11 -31.20 45.90
C SER A 352 -8.84 -30.66 45.22
N SER A 353 -7.74 -31.42 45.21
CA SER A 353 -6.43 -30.91 44.75
C SER A 353 -6.28 -30.76 43.24
N SER A 354 -7.22 -31.27 42.42
CA SER A 354 -7.10 -31.20 40.96
C SER A 354 -7.55 -29.84 40.38
N LEU A 355 -8.57 -29.21 40.96
CA LEU A 355 -9.11 -27.93 40.47
C LEU A 355 -8.26 -26.74 40.94
N GLU A 356 -7.78 -26.78 42.18
CA GLU A 356 -6.84 -25.77 42.71
C GLU A 356 -5.53 -25.76 41.90
N GLY A 357 -5.00 -26.93 41.54
CA GLY A 357 -3.79 -27.03 40.71
C GLY A 357 -3.95 -26.44 39.30
N LEU A 358 -5.13 -26.59 38.67
CA LEU A 358 -5.40 -26.01 37.35
C LEU A 358 -5.56 -24.48 37.42
N LEU A 359 -6.15 -23.96 38.49
CA LEU A 359 -6.27 -22.52 38.71
C LEU A 359 -4.90 -21.88 38.95
N ASP A 360 -4.05 -22.53 39.74
CA ASP A 360 -2.68 -22.07 39.98
C ASP A 360 -1.83 -22.10 38.70
N GLU A 361 -1.99 -23.13 37.87
CA GLU A 361 -1.31 -23.20 36.56
C GLU A 361 -1.78 -22.09 35.61
N PHE A 362 -3.10 -21.82 35.55
CA PHE A 362 -3.65 -20.75 34.72
C PHE A 362 -3.21 -19.37 35.20
N ARG A 363 -3.17 -19.17 36.52
CA ARG A 363 -2.67 -17.95 37.14
C ARG A 363 -1.19 -17.73 36.81
N SER A 364 -0.36 -18.76 36.96
CA SER A 364 1.07 -18.68 36.60
C SER A 364 1.28 -18.39 35.11
N LYS A 365 0.45 -18.96 34.22
CA LYS A 365 0.50 -18.67 32.78
C LYS A 365 0.09 -17.24 32.45
N THR A 366 -0.93 -16.70 33.12
CA THR A 366 -1.39 -15.32 32.90
C THR A 366 -0.38 -14.30 33.45
N GLU A 367 0.21 -14.57 34.61
CA GLU A 367 1.30 -13.77 35.19
C GLU A 367 2.54 -13.76 34.28
N LEU A 368 2.97 -14.91 33.75
CA LEU A 368 4.09 -15.00 32.80
C LEU A 368 3.83 -14.20 31.51
N ILE A 369 2.59 -14.22 31.01
CA ILE A 369 2.21 -13.40 29.85
C ILE A 369 2.24 -11.91 30.22
N GLY A 370 1.78 -11.56 31.41
CA GLY A 370 1.89 -10.21 31.97
C GLY A 370 3.33 -9.73 32.04
N ASP A 371 4.26 -10.53 32.56
CA ASP A 371 5.69 -10.20 32.65
C ASP A 371 6.34 -9.99 31.27
N LEU A 372 5.98 -10.81 30.29
CA LEU A 372 6.58 -10.75 28.95
C LEU A 372 6.00 -9.65 28.06
N SER A 373 4.73 -9.31 28.23
CA SER A 373 4.02 -8.37 27.35
C SER A 373 3.65 -7.05 28.02
N GLY A 374 3.79 -6.96 29.34
CA GLY A 374 3.26 -5.88 30.15
C GLY A 374 1.73 -5.85 30.17
N PHE A 375 1.03 -6.83 29.60
CA PHE A 375 -0.43 -6.84 29.46
C PHE A 375 -1.08 -7.93 30.31
N GLU A 376 -1.96 -7.53 31.22
CA GLU A 376 -2.66 -8.43 32.15
C GLU A 376 -4.18 -8.22 32.07
N ILE A 377 -4.93 -9.33 32.11
CA ILE A 377 -6.39 -9.33 32.23
C ILE A 377 -6.75 -9.60 33.69
N LEU A 378 -7.23 -8.59 34.39
CA LEU A 378 -7.57 -8.67 35.81
C LEU A 378 -8.89 -9.41 36.06
N SER A 379 -9.90 -9.14 35.23
CA SER A 379 -11.21 -9.77 35.39
C SER A 379 -12.00 -9.82 34.09
N ILE A 380 -12.99 -10.72 34.04
CA ILE A 380 -13.90 -10.88 32.91
C ILE A 380 -15.33 -10.78 33.43
N CYS A 381 -16.08 -9.79 32.96
CA CYS A 381 -17.49 -9.58 33.27
C CYS A 381 -18.34 -9.90 32.03
N LYS A 382 -19.44 -10.65 32.20
CA LYS A 382 -20.37 -10.92 31.10
C LYS A 382 -21.40 -9.79 31.04
N ASP A 383 -21.48 -9.08 29.91
CA ASP A 383 -22.50 -8.07 29.65
C ASP A 383 -23.41 -8.50 28.49
N VAL A 384 -24.58 -7.88 28.37
CA VAL A 384 -25.59 -8.15 27.32
C VAL A 384 -25.00 -7.96 25.92
N LYS A 385 -24.11 -6.99 25.77
CA LYS A 385 -23.45 -6.68 24.48
C LYS A 385 -22.22 -7.55 24.19
N GLY A 386 -21.80 -8.37 25.15
CA GLY A 386 -20.65 -9.27 25.06
C GLY A 386 -19.72 -9.16 26.27
N PRO A 387 -18.63 -9.95 26.35
CA PRO A 387 -17.73 -9.95 27.49
C PRO A 387 -16.94 -8.64 27.59
N ILE A 388 -16.80 -8.14 28.81
CA ILE A 388 -15.97 -6.99 29.20
C ILE A 388 -14.76 -7.51 29.94
N TYR A 389 -13.58 -7.19 29.43
CA TYR A 389 -12.28 -7.50 30.02
C TYR A 389 -11.78 -6.26 30.75
N ASP A 390 -11.46 -6.39 32.03
CA ASP A 390 -10.76 -5.36 32.79
C ASP A 390 -9.27 -5.62 32.67
N CYS A 391 -8.55 -4.71 32.02
CA CYS A 391 -7.18 -4.90 31.60
C CYS A 391 -6.27 -3.85 32.22
N VAL A 392 -5.04 -4.25 32.50
CA VAL A 392 -3.96 -3.34 32.84
C VAL A 392 -2.82 -3.57 31.88
N MET A 393 -2.23 -2.48 31.40
CA MET A 393 -0.98 -2.53 30.66
C MET A 393 0.08 -1.69 31.36
N THR A 394 1.19 -2.34 31.71
CA THR A 394 2.37 -1.74 32.33
C THR A 394 3.51 -1.64 31.33
N ASP A 395 4.39 -0.68 31.56
CA ASP A 395 5.65 -0.57 30.83
C ASP A 395 6.66 -1.61 31.31
N ILE A 396 7.30 -2.30 30.35
CA ILE A 396 8.34 -3.32 30.59
C ILE A 396 9.70 -2.64 30.85
N SER A 397 9.88 -1.41 30.39
CA SER A 397 11.11 -0.61 30.49
C SER A 397 11.28 0.09 31.84
N ASN A 398 10.36 -0.15 32.80
CA ASN A 398 10.38 0.39 34.16
C ASN A 398 10.37 1.94 34.25
N HIS A 399 9.79 2.63 33.28
CA HIS A 399 9.45 4.07 33.36
C HIS A 399 8.31 4.34 34.34
N GLY A 400 7.60 3.30 34.80
CA GLY A 400 6.52 3.42 35.78
C GLY A 400 5.18 3.79 35.16
N PHE A 401 5.01 3.63 33.85
CA PHE A 401 3.71 3.81 33.21
C PHE A 401 2.79 2.61 33.50
N ALA A 402 1.55 2.90 33.84
CA ALA A 402 0.50 1.91 33.98
C ALA A 402 -0.81 2.48 33.43
N LEU A 403 -1.51 1.69 32.62
CA LEU A 403 -2.77 2.06 32.01
C LEU A 403 -3.82 1.02 32.33
N SER A 404 -4.84 1.43 33.09
CA SER A 404 -6.04 0.61 33.31
C SER A 404 -7.10 0.94 32.25
N PHE A 405 -7.70 -0.07 31.65
CA PHE A 405 -8.76 0.12 30.66
C PHE A 405 -9.69 -1.07 30.58
N LYS A 406 -10.91 -0.83 30.10
CA LYS A 406 -11.87 -1.90 29.81
C LYS A 406 -11.95 -2.14 28.32
N LEU A 407 -11.94 -3.41 27.92
CA LEU A 407 -12.14 -3.83 26.54
C LEU A 407 -13.43 -4.63 26.46
N GLN A 408 -14.39 -4.19 25.64
CA GLN A 408 -15.65 -4.92 25.41
C GLN A 408 -15.64 -5.54 24.02
N ALA A 409 -15.75 -6.87 23.94
CA ALA A 409 -15.93 -7.57 22.67
C ALA A 409 -17.43 -7.62 22.34
N HIS A 410 -17.82 -7.04 21.20
CA HIS A 410 -19.21 -7.01 20.75
C HIS A 410 -19.53 -8.17 19.82
N TRP A 411 -20.81 -8.53 19.75
CA TRP A 411 -21.32 -9.57 18.84
C TRP A 411 -21.14 -9.24 17.35
N ASP A 412 -20.99 -7.96 17.00
CA ASP A 412 -20.77 -7.49 15.63
C ASP A 412 -19.31 -7.52 15.19
N GLN A 413 -18.47 -8.30 15.89
CA GLN A 413 -17.04 -8.45 15.61
C GLN A 413 -16.22 -7.16 15.78
N THR A 414 -16.72 -6.21 16.58
CA THR A 414 -15.98 -5.03 16.98
C THR A 414 -15.55 -5.09 18.44
N TYR A 415 -14.52 -4.33 18.79
CA TYR A 415 -14.04 -4.13 20.15
C TYR A 415 -14.22 -2.67 20.53
N SER A 416 -14.62 -2.42 21.77
CA SER A 416 -14.68 -1.08 22.36
C SER A 416 -13.69 -0.95 23.50
N TYR A 417 -12.90 0.10 23.46
CA TYR A 417 -11.87 0.42 24.42
C TYR A 417 -12.31 1.62 25.26
N PHE A 418 -12.23 1.48 26.58
CA PHE A 418 -12.59 2.47 27.58
C PHE A 418 -11.39 2.73 28.51
N PRO A 419 -10.59 3.77 28.25
CA PRO A 419 -9.46 4.10 29.12
C PRO A 419 -9.95 4.58 30.49
N SER A 420 -9.28 4.17 31.56
CA SER A 420 -9.50 4.65 32.92
C SER A 420 -8.31 5.49 33.37
N LEU A 421 -8.24 6.71 32.85
CA LEU A 421 -7.16 7.67 33.09
C LEU A 421 -7.59 8.70 34.14
N ASP A 422 -6.81 8.83 35.22
CA ASP A 422 -6.95 9.91 36.19
C ASP A 422 -5.80 10.92 35.98
N GLN A 423 -6.14 12.17 35.69
CA GLN A 423 -5.15 13.23 35.43
C GLN A 423 -4.13 13.41 36.58
N SER A 424 -4.53 13.15 37.82
CA SER A 424 -3.68 13.31 38.99
C SER A 424 -2.69 12.15 39.19
N ARG A 425 -3.11 10.92 38.88
CA ARG A 425 -2.32 9.70 39.08
C ARG A 425 -1.52 9.33 37.84
N ASP A 426 -2.12 9.53 36.67
CA ASP A 426 -1.65 8.97 35.39
C ASP A 426 -1.08 10.07 34.48
N SER A 427 -0.66 11.22 35.03
CA SER A 427 -0.22 12.40 34.25
C SER A 427 0.90 12.06 33.26
N MET A 428 1.87 11.26 33.68
CA MET A 428 3.00 10.83 32.85
C MET A 428 2.55 9.88 31.73
N THR A 429 1.62 8.96 32.03
CA THR A 429 1.05 8.04 31.06
C THR A 429 0.18 8.77 30.04
N ILE A 430 -0.58 9.77 30.48
CA ILE A 430 -1.39 10.63 29.59
C ILE A 430 -0.49 11.38 28.62
N GLU A 431 0.64 11.93 29.07
CA GLU A 431 1.58 12.66 28.22
C GLU A 431 2.19 11.76 27.13
N ALA A 432 2.52 10.51 27.48
CA ALA A 432 3.08 9.53 26.54
C ALA A 432 2.06 8.96 25.55
N LEU A 433 0.77 8.84 25.94
CA LEU A 433 -0.27 8.26 25.10
C LEU A 433 -0.67 9.18 23.93
N PRO A 434 -0.79 8.64 22.70
CA PRO A 434 -1.47 9.31 21.59
C PRO A 434 -2.87 9.77 21.98
N GLU A 435 -3.29 10.94 21.49
CA GLU A 435 -4.59 11.54 21.84
C GLU A 435 -5.77 10.60 21.57
N ILE A 436 -5.72 9.82 20.49
CA ILE A 436 -6.76 8.85 20.13
C ILE A 436 -6.96 7.73 21.17
N LEU A 437 -5.92 7.39 21.95
CA LEU A 437 -5.94 6.34 22.97
C LEU A 437 -6.32 6.87 24.36
N ARG A 438 -6.49 8.19 24.49
CA ARG A 438 -6.98 8.84 25.71
C ARG A 438 -8.51 8.81 25.80
N ASP A 439 -9.17 8.67 24.66
CA ASP A 439 -10.62 8.65 24.53
C ASP A 439 -11.18 7.25 24.24
N PHE A 440 -12.51 7.14 24.23
CA PHE A 440 -13.21 5.94 23.79
C PHE A 440 -12.94 5.63 22.32
N VAL A 441 -12.56 4.39 22.02
CA VAL A 441 -12.32 3.92 20.64
C VAL A 441 -13.09 2.64 20.38
N ARG A 442 -13.71 2.55 19.20
CA ARG A 442 -14.30 1.31 18.69
C ARG A 442 -13.62 0.90 17.40
N PHE A 443 -13.16 -0.34 17.31
CA PHE A 443 -12.41 -0.87 16.16
C PHE A 443 -12.84 -2.29 15.79
N GLN A 444 -12.54 -2.70 14.56
CA GLN A 444 -12.84 -4.03 14.02
C GLN A 444 -11.90 -5.11 14.58
N ILE A 445 -12.33 -6.36 14.63
CA ILE A 445 -11.53 -7.49 15.13
C ILE A 445 -10.18 -7.64 14.41
N GLU A 446 -10.12 -7.33 13.11
CA GLU A 446 -8.89 -7.37 12.31
C GLU A 446 -7.88 -6.31 12.77
N GLY A 447 -8.37 -5.19 13.32
CA GLY A 447 -7.55 -4.08 13.81
C GLY A 447 -6.92 -4.29 15.19
N ARG A 448 -7.28 -5.37 15.91
CA ARG A 448 -6.84 -5.58 17.30
C ARG A 448 -5.32 -5.62 17.45
N GLY A 449 -4.61 -6.27 16.53
CA GLY A 449 -3.15 -6.38 16.58
C GLY A 449 -2.47 -5.03 16.43
N LEU A 450 -2.97 -4.19 15.51
CA LEU A 450 -2.46 -2.83 15.31
C LEU A 450 -2.77 -1.93 16.50
N PHE A 451 -3.98 -2.04 17.07
CA PHE A 451 -4.36 -1.31 18.27
C PHE A 451 -3.44 -1.64 19.45
N PHE A 452 -3.24 -2.93 19.75
CA PHE A 452 -2.34 -3.37 20.83
C PHE A 452 -0.89 -2.95 20.56
N HIS A 453 -0.42 -3.02 19.32
CA HIS A 453 0.93 -2.56 18.96
C HIS A 453 1.12 -1.05 19.18
N GLN A 454 0.13 -0.23 18.81
CA GLN A 454 0.17 1.22 19.07
C GLN A 454 0.16 1.53 20.56
N LEU A 455 -0.72 0.85 21.32
CA LEU A 455 -0.77 0.99 22.77
C LEU A 455 0.59 0.61 23.38
N PHE A 456 1.16 -0.52 22.95
CA PHE A 456 2.41 -1.06 23.46
C PHE A 456 3.58 -0.10 23.21
N ASN A 457 3.72 0.39 21.98
CA ASN A 457 4.78 1.34 21.62
C ASN A 457 4.63 2.69 22.32
N ALA A 458 3.40 3.10 22.65
CA ALA A 458 3.16 4.33 23.39
C ALA A 458 3.65 4.23 24.84
N LEU A 459 3.47 3.06 25.49
CA LEU A 459 3.99 2.84 26.84
C LEU A 459 5.48 2.44 26.86
N ASN A 460 5.98 1.83 25.78
CA ASN A 460 7.36 1.38 25.65
C ASN A 460 8.02 2.09 24.45
N PRO A 461 8.23 3.42 24.52
CA PRO A 461 8.91 4.13 23.43
C PRO A 461 10.32 3.58 23.26
N SER A 462 10.74 3.34 22.02
CA SER A 462 12.10 2.91 21.71
C SER A 462 13.07 4.04 22.11
N SER A 463 13.71 3.87 23.27
CA SER A 463 14.71 4.80 23.82
C SER A 463 15.92 4.98 22.90
#